data_AF-A0A6C0JDH1-F1
#
_entry.id   AF-A0A6C0JDH1-F1
#
_cell.length_a   1.000
_cell.length_b   1.000
_cell.length_c   1.000
_cell.angle_alpha   90.00
_cell.angle_beta   90.00
_cell.angle_gamma   90.00
#
_symmetry.space_group_name_H-M   'P 1'
#
loop_
_entity.id
_entity.type
_entity.pdbx_description
1 polymer ?
#
loop_
_entity_poly.entity_id
_entity_poly.type
_entity_poly.pdbx_seq_one_letter_code
_entity_poly.pdbx_strand_id
1 'polypeptide(L)'
;MNDYITNYNPITSCKAICKSNGKQCSKASKQEGFCNMHYKMYLKGSVKVVDDVDYITNQNTPKKVLKKPISIKRRTFIQLEKYFLDIDKICIIQKMVRGFLIRSTIQRRGISCYLRHLVNNEHDFLTFENINDIPNKNYFSYKDSNDFTWGFDIITFKELLKNNQGNPYNTQEIDLETKARFLKLLYLIQNTRKVEMEKAVITDPFQLMQQKCIKVFQKMDDLEQYTQCEWFTELNLPELKELYKQILDIWDYRVQLSESDKLKYVTNGKLFTEGVSMINKYTDKNKLANLLLDNFDRLVSEGKTKQDKTTGALWILSSLTLVSLPARDALPWLFQSANVY
;
A
#
# COMPACT_ATOMS: atom_id res chain seq x y z
N MET A 1 27.85 45.58 -38.89
CA MET A 1 28.38 44.22 -39.06
C MET A 1 27.79 43.35 -37.95
N ASN A 2 26.84 42.44 -38.13
CA ASN A 2 25.93 42.02 -39.21
C ASN A 2 24.74 41.41 -38.44
N ASP A 3 23.57 42.03 -38.48
CA ASP A 3 22.41 41.61 -39.28
C ASP A 3 22.09 40.11 -39.29
N TYR A 4 20.96 39.75 -38.67
CA TYR A 4 19.96 38.93 -39.36
C TYR A 4 18.57 39.54 -39.18
N ILE A 5 18.12 40.11 -40.29
CA ILE A 5 16.78 40.62 -40.59
C ILE A 5 15.79 39.45 -40.53
N THR A 6 14.66 39.62 -39.85
CA THR A 6 13.38 39.07 -40.33
C THR A 6 12.28 40.13 -40.25
N ASN A 7 12.14 40.83 -41.38
CA ASN A 7 10.88 41.22 -42.01
C ASN A 7 9.73 41.68 -41.10
N TYR A 8 9.71 42.98 -40.84
CA TYR A 8 8.47 43.71 -40.56
C TYR A 8 7.65 43.77 -41.85
N ASN A 9 6.56 43.00 -41.94
CA ASN A 9 5.55 43.10 -43.00
C ASN A 9 4.18 43.45 -42.37
N PRO A 10 3.41 44.38 -42.95
CA PRO A 10 2.45 45.23 -42.26
C PRO A 10 1.05 44.61 -42.12
N ILE A 11 0.44 44.77 -40.94
CA ILE A 11 -1.01 44.70 -40.62
C ILE A 11 -1.89 44.00 -41.67
N THR A 12 -2.15 42.69 -41.57
CA THR A 12 -2.87 42.01 -42.68
C THR A 12 -4.30 41.55 -42.40
N SER A 13 -4.74 41.32 -41.15
CA SER A 13 -6.16 40.98 -40.92
C SER A 13 -6.60 41.21 -39.48
N CYS A 14 -7.91 41.42 -39.31
CA CYS A 14 -8.52 41.61 -38.00
C CYS A 14 -8.45 40.32 -37.18
N LYS A 15 -8.02 40.42 -35.92
CA LYS A 15 -7.87 39.28 -34.99
C LYS A 15 -9.19 38.63 -34.53
N ALA A 16 -10.35 39.18 -34.91
CA ALA A 16 -11.65 38.69 -34.47
C ALA A 16 -12.12 37.46 -35.26
N ILE A 17 -12.72 36.49 -34.58
CA ILE A 17 -13.44 35.37 -35.19
C ILE A 17 -14.91 35.72 -35.37
N CYS A 18 -15.40 35.64 -36.61
CA CYS A 18 -16.80 35.89 -36.94
C CYS A 18 -17.69 34.78 -36.37
N LYS A 19 -18.70 35.14 -35.55
CA LYS A 19 -19.62 34.16 -34.93
C LYS A 19 -20.41 33.33 -35.94
N SER A 20 -20.66 33.87 -37.14
CA SER A 20 -21.46 33.22 -38.17
C SER A 20 -20.78 32.03 -38.85
N ASN A 21 -19.44 32.04 -38.96
CA ASN A 21 -18.71 31.04 -39.73
C ASN A 21 -17.45 30.51 -39.02
N GLY A 22 -17.14 31.00 -37.81
CA GLY A 22 -15.99 30.54 -37.03
C GLY A 22 -14.62 30.87 -37.64
N LYS A 23 -14.56 31.67 -38.71
CA LYS A 23 -13.31 32.06 -39.39
C LYS A 23 -12.84 33.44 -38.93
N GLN A 24 -11.54 33.68 -39.04
CA GLN A 24 -10.94 34.98 -38.80
C GLN A 24 -11.52 36.04 -39.76
N CYS A 25 -11.77 37.23 -39.24
CA CYS A 25 -12.28 38.35 -40.01
C CYS A 25 -11.26 38.80 -41.07
N SER A 26 -11.68 38.74 -42.34
CA SER A 26 -10.86 39.10 -43.50
C SER A 26 -10.62 40.61 -43.68
N LYS A 27 -11.23 41.48 -42.86
CA LYS A 27 -11.02 42.93 -42.95
C LYS A 27 -9.66 43.32 -42.39
N ALA A 28 -9.03 44.33 -43.00
CA ALA A 28 -7.77 44.88 -42.51
C ALA A 28 -7.90 45.38 -41.06
N SER A 29 -6.88 45.09 -40.26
CA SER A 29 -6.75 45.63 -38.90
C SER A 29 -6.47 47.14 -38.97
N LYS A 30 -7.04 47.91 -38.05
CA LYS A 30 -6.83 49.36 -37.94
C LYS A 30 -6.32 49.74 -36.56
N GLN A 31 -7.03 49.37 -35.50
CA GLN A 31 -6.71 49.79 -34.13
C GLN A 31 -6.64 48.55 -33.22
N GLU A 32 -5.54 48.43 -32.46
CA GLU A 32 -5.26 47.30 -31.57
C GLU A 32 -5.45 45.90 -32.18
N GLY A 33 -5.17 45.73 -33.48
CA GLY A 33 -5.33 44.44 -34.16
C GLY A 33 -6.75 44.14 -34.67
N PHE A 34 -7.70 45.09 -34.54
CA PHE A 34 -9.10 44.91 -34.97
C PHE A 34 -9.52 45.89 -36.08
N CYS A 35 -10.52 45.48 -36.89
CA CYS A 35 -11.23 46.40 -37.77
C CYS A 35 -12.23 47.25 -36.95
N ASN A 36 -12.66 48.40 -37.47
CA ASN A 36 -13.49 49.38 -36.73
C ASN A 36 -14.76 48.78 -36.08
N MET A 37 -15.37 47.78 -36.73
CA MET A 37 -16.56 47.11 -36.18
C MET A 37 -16.19 46.22 -34.98
N HIS A 38 -15.15 45.38 -35.13
CA HIS A 38 -14.74 44.48 -34.07
C HIS A 38 -14.02 45.19 -32.92
N TYR A 39 -13.40 46.35 -33.15
CA TYR A 39 -12.85 47.16 -32.07
C TYR A 39 -13.97 47.66 -31.11
N LYS A 40 -15.10 48.12 -31.66
CA LYS A 40 -16.27 48.52 -30.84
C LYS A 40 -16.88 47.35 -30.05
N MET A 41 -16.81 46.14 -30.59
CA MET A 41 -17.27 44.94 -29.89
C MET A 41 -16.25 44.44 -28.87
N TYR A 42 -14.95 44.62 -29.13
CA TYR A 42 -13.86 44.30 -28.22
C TYR A 42 -13.94 45.15 -26.95
N LEU A 43 -14.20 46.46 -27.09
CA LEU A 43 -14.44 47.35 -25.94
C LEU A 43 -15.66 46.94 -25.08
N LYS A 44 -16.60 46.17 -25.66
CA LYS A 44 -17.77 45.61 -24.97
C LYS A 44 -17.55 44.16 -24.51
N GLY A 45 -16.34 43.62 -24.62
CA GLY A 45 -16.00 42.24 -24.25
C GLY A 45 -16.72 41.17 -25.08
N SER A 46 -17.18 41.51 -26.30
CA SER A 46 -18.09 40.66 -27.10
C SER A 46 -17.43 40.02 -28.34
N VAL A 47 -16.09 39.92 -28.36
CA VAL A 47 -15.30 39.42 -29.52
C VAL A 47 -14.46 38.22 -29.10
N LYS A 48 -14.48 37.15 -29.91
CA LYS A 48 -13.54 36.02 -29.81
C LYS A 48 -12.33 36.29 -30.69
N VAL A 49 -11.11 35.96 -30.25
CA VAL A 49 -9.89 36.19 -31.04
C VAL A 49 -9.19 34.91 -31.47
N VAL A 50 -8.37 35.00 -32.52
CA VAL A 50 -7.61 33.85 -33.07
C VAL A 50 -6.67 33.21 -32.03
N ASP A 51 -6.15 34.00 -31.10
CA ASP A 51 -5.25 33.53 -30.04
C ASP A 51 -5.99 32.74 -28.92
N ASP A 52 -7.33 32.61 -28.98
CA ASP A 52 -8.14 31.93 -27.96
C ASP A 52 -8.29 30.40 -28.19
N VAL A 53 -7.58 29.78 -29.15
CA VAL A 53 -7.82 28.38 -29.52
C VAL A 53 -6.54 27.55 -29.63
N ASP A 54 -6.16 26.88 -28.53
CA ASP A 54 -5.71 25.49 -28.50
C ASP A 54 -5.69 24.95 -27.05
N TYR A 55 -6.90 24.82 -26.48
CA TYR A 55 -7.15 24.03 -25.26
C TYR A 55 -8.34 23.09 -25.50
N ILE A 56 -8.32 22.36 -26.62
CA ILE A 56 -9.34 21.34 -26.94
C ILE A 56 -8.65 20.04 -27.38
N THR A 57 -7.89 19.43 -26.47
CA THR A 57 -7.82 17.97 -26.30
C THR A 57 -7.46 17.67 -24.85
N ASN A 58 -8.44 17.81 -23.97
CA ASN A 58 -8.62 16.91 -22.83
C ASN A 58 -9.99 17.20 -22.22
N GLN A 59 -10.89 16.23 -22.38
CA GLN A 59 -12.16 16.15 -21.70
C GLN A 59 -11.88 16.09 -20.20
N ASN A 60 -11.79 17.24 -19.54
CA ASN A 60 -11.94 17.52 -18.10
C ASN A 60 -11.43 18.94 -17.81
N THR A 61 -11.97 19.97 -18.45
CA THR A 61 -11.77 21.34 -17.95
C THR A 61 -12.58 21.50 -16.66
N PRO A 62 -11.96 21.82 -15.51
CA PRO A 62 -12.71 22.09 -14.29
C PRO A 62 -13.67 23.24 -14.58
N LYS A 63 -14.97 23.01 -14.41
CA LYS A 63 -15.96 24.08 -14.31
C LYS A 63 -15.33 25.16 -13.46
N LYS A 64 -15.26 26.42 -13.93
CA LYS A 64 -14.90 27.56 -13.08
C LYS A 64 -15.85 27.52 -11.90
N VAL A 65 -15.43 26.88 -10.81
CA VAL A 65 -16.12 26.94 -9.54
C VAL A 65 -16.02 28.41 -9.18
N LEU A 66 -17.13 29.14 -9.35
CA LEU A 66 -17.31 30.42 -8.70
C LEU A 66 -16.90 30.18 -7.25
N LYS A 67 -15.73 30.71 -6.85
CA LYS A 67 -15.21 30.52 -5.50
C LYS A 67 -16.35 30.96 -4.58
N LYS A 68 -16.91 30.02 -3.80
CA LYS A 68 -17.99 30.34 -2.85
C LYS A 68 -17.55 31.58 -2.07
N PRO A 69 -18.41 32.59 -1.90
CA PRO A 69 -18.05 33.76 -1.11
C PRO A 69 -17.54 33.27 0.25
N ILE A 70 -16.34 33.69 0.61
CA ILE A 70 -15.68 33.25 1.83
C ILE A 70 -16.51 33.80 3.00
N SER A 71 -17.23 32.94 3.71
CA SER A 71 -18.02 33.34 4.88
C SER A 71 -17.11 33.46 6.09
N ILE A 72 -16.74 34.69 6.47
CA ILE A 72 -15.97 34.95 7.69
C ILE A 72 -16.95 35.32 8.80
N LYS A 73 -16.80 34.71 9.98
CA LYS A 73 -17.57 35.10 11.17
C LYS A 73 -17.32 36.57 11.47
N ARG A 74 -18.38 37.37 11.66
CA ARG A 74 -18.30 38.83 11.90
C ARG A 74 -17.25 39.21 12.97
N ARG A 75 -17.16 38.43 14.06
CA ARG A 75 -16.16 38.63 15.12
C ARG A 75 -14.72 38.53 14.61
N THR A 76 -14.43 37.55 13.76
CA THR A 76 -13.11 37.36 13.14
C THR A 76 -12.79 38.51 12.18
N PHE A 77 -13.78 38.97 11.41
CA PHE A 77 -13.61 40.12 10.50
C PHE A 77 -13.20 41.39 11.26
N ILE A 78 -13.95 41.75 12.32
CA ILE A 78 -13.66 42.92 13.16
C ILE A 78 -12.26 42.82 13.80
N GLN A 79 -11.85 41.62 14.24
CA GLN A 79 -10.49 41.40 14.76
C GLN A 79 -9.39 41.60 13.72
N LEU A 80 -9.69 41.37 12.44
CA LEU A 80 -8.75 41.51 11.34
C LEU A 80 -8.69 42.93 10.77
N GLU A 81 -9.77 43.70 10.92
CA GLU A 81 -9.90 45.08 10.39
C GLU A 81 -8.76 45.99 10.84
N LYS A 82 -8.29 45.84 12.08
CA LYS A 82 -7.15 46.60 12.62
C LYS A 82 -5.83 46.39 11.86
N TYR A 83 -5.72 45.33 11.05
CA TYR A 83 -4.54 45.02 10.25
C TYR A 83 -4.69 45.43 8.77
N PHE A 84 -5.83 45.99 8.35
CA PHE A 84 -6.07 46.33 6.95
C PHE A 84 -5.14 47.44 6.44
N LEU A 85 -4.74 48.36 7.31
CA LEU A 85 -3.75 49.40 6.98
C LEU A 85 -2.36 48.81 6.68
N ASP A 86 -2.07 47.60 7.17
CA ASP A 86 -0.79 46.91 6.98
C ASP A 86 -0.88 45.77 5.95
N ILE A 87 -1.94 45.70 5.15
CA ILE A 87 -2.18 44.56 4.24
C ILE A 87 -1.01 44.28 3.29
N ASP A 88 -0.37 45.33 2.76
CA ASP A 88 0.77 45.18 1.85
C ASP A 88 1.97 44.54 2.56
N LYS A 89 2.25 44.96 3.81
CA LYS A 89 3.32 44.38 4.63
C LYS A 89 3.01 42.92 4.97
N ILE A 90 1.75 42.63 5.31
CA ILE A 90 1.29 41.26 5.59
C ILE A 90 1.46 40.38 4.34
N CYS A 91 1.10 40.87 3.16
CA CYS A 91 1.29 40.15 1.90
C CYS A 91 2.77 39.84 1.64
N ILE A 92 3.69 40.77 1.93
CA ILE A 92 5.14 40.54 1.85
C ILE A 92 5.58 39.44 2.82
N ILE A 93 5.17 39.52 4.09
CA ILE A 93 5.50 38.50 5.10
C ILE A 93 4.98 37.13 4.67
N GLN A 94 3.71 37.04 4.25
CA GLN A 94 3.12 35.79 3.78
C GLN A 94 3.86 35.23 2.56
N LYS A 95 4.31 36.08 1.62
CA LYS A 95 5.13 35.66 0.49
C LYS A 95 6.45 35.03 0.96
N MET A 96 7.14 35.68 1.90
CA MET A 96 8.38 35.16 2.48
C MET A 96 8.16 33.81 3.17
N VAL A 97 7.10 33.70 3.99
CA VAL A 97 6.74 32.46 4.69
C VAL A 97 6.41 31.34 3.71
N ARG A 98 5.58 31.58 2.69
CA ARG A 98 5.26 30.57 1.66
C ARG A 98 6.52 30.07 0.96
N GLY A 99 7.42 30.98 0.58
CA GLY A 99 8.70 30.62 -0.03
C GLY A 99 9.59 29.79 0.91
N PHE A 100 9.66 30.17 2.20
CA PHE A 100 10.41 29.43 3.21
C PHE A 100 9.85 28.01 3.40
N LEU A 101 8.52 27.85 3.46
CA LEU A 101 7.88 26.55 3.60
C LEU A 101 8.18 25.63 2.41
N ILE A 102 8.10 26.15 1.19
CA ILE A 102 8.44 25.40 -0.03
C ILE A 102 9.91 24.98 -0.02
N ARG A 103 10.84 25.90 0.20
CA ARG A 103 12.29 25.59 0.25
C ARG A 103 12.62 24.58 1.34
N SER A 104 12.04 24.74 2.52
CA SER A 104 12.20 23.80 3.63
C SER A 104 11.66 22.40 3.29
N THR A 105 10.58 22.34 2.50
CA THR A 105 10.00 21.08 2.03
C THR A 105 10.91 20.41 1.02
N ILE A 106 11.41 21.16 0.03
CA ILE A 106 12.39 20.69 -0.96
C ILE A 106 13.64 20.17 -0.27
N GLN A 107 14.17 20.93 0.70
CA GLN A 107 15.37 20.55 1.43
C GLN A 107 15.21 19.23 2.18
N ARG A 108 14.03 18.96 2.76
CA ARG A 108 13.77 17.73 3.53
C ARG A 108 13.33 16.54 2.68
N ARG A 109 12.52 16.77 1.65
CA ARG A 109 11.87 15.71 0.84
C ARG A 109 12.52 15.48 -0.52
N GLY A 110 13.36 16.40 -0.97
CA GLY A 110 13.90 16.46 -2.32
C GLY A 110 13.02 17.27 -3.29
N ILE A 111 13.65 17.75 -4.36
CA ILE A 111 13.03 18.66 -5.35
C ILE A 111 11.92 17.99 -6.17
N SER A 112 12.03 16.69 -6.42
CA SER A 112 11.02 15.95 -7.18
C SER A 112 9.68 15.82 -6.44
N CYS A 113 9.59 16.32 -5.20
CA CYS A 113 8.33 16.63 -4.50
C CYS A 113 7.40 17.53 -5.34
N TYR A 114 7.96 18.43 -6.14
CA TYR A 114 7.20 19.31 -7.04
C TYR A 114 7.48 19.03 -8.53
N LEU A 115 8.57 18.33 -8.83
CA LEU A 115 9.00 17.99 -10.19
C LEU A 115 9.07 16.48 -10.38
N ARG A 116 7.90 15.82 -10.43
CA ARG A 116 7.79 14.35 -10.53
C ARG A 116 8.43 13.76 -11.79
N HIS A 117 8.44 14.51 -12.88
CA HIS A 117 9.06 14.11 -14.15
C HIS A 117 10.59 13.92 -14.08
N LEU A 118 11.24 14.35 -12.99
CA LEU A 118 12.68 14.12 -12.77
C LEU A 118 12.97 12.73 -12.18
N VAL A 119 11.95 11.99 -11.75
CA VAL A 119 12.09 10.70 -11.07
C VAL A 119 12.27 9.58 -12.09
N ASN A 120 13.13 8.62 -11.77
CA ASN A 120 13.49 7.51 -12.66
C ASN A 120 12.60 6.27 -12.50
N ASN A 121 11.92 6.10 -11.36
CA ASN A 121 10.94 5.03 -11.17
C ASN A 121 9.50 5.53 -11.38
N GLU A 122 8.67 4.72 -12.04
CA GLU A 122 7.26 5.05 -12.32
C GLU A 122 6.34 4.76 -11.12
N HIS A 123 6.62 3.69 -10.38
CA HIS A 123 5.82 3.20 -9.27
C HIS A 123 6.68 3.12 -8.00
N ASP A 124 6.05 3.15 -6.83
CA ASP A 124 6.69 2.79 -5.55
C ASP A 124 6.74 1.27 -5.39
N PHE A 125 7.86 0.72 -4.91
CA PHE A 125 8.08 -0.72 -4.92
C PHE A 125 7.28 -1.49 -3.86
N LEU A 126 6.77 -0.82 -2.83
CA LEU A 126 6.08 -1.47 -1.71
C LEU A 126 4.59 -1.18 -1.74
N THR A 127 4.19 0.07 -1.98
CA THR A 127 2.76 0.43 -2.08
C THR A 127 2.20 0.16 -3.48
N PHE A 128 3.06 -0.01 -4.49
CA PHE A 128 2.70 -0.12 -5.90
C PHE A 128 1.92 1.10 -6.46
N GLU A 129 1.88 2.20 -5.70
CA GLU A 129 1.28 3.45 -6.17
C GLU A 129 2.15 4.10 -7.24
N ASN A 130 1.52 4.73 -8.23
CA ASN A 130 2.25 5.54 -9.20
C ASN A 130 2.87 6.76 -8.49
N ILE A 131 4.14 7.07 -8.79
CA ILE A 131 4.88 8.16 -8.15
C ILE A 131 4.18 9.53 -8.30
N ASN A 132 3.43 9.73 -9.39
CA ASN A 132 2.67 10.96 -9.62
C ASN A 132 1.46 11.10 -8.68
N ASP A 133 0.91 9.99 -8.21
CA ASP A 133 -0.28 9.96 -7.37
C ASP A 133 0.04 10.11 -5.88
N ILE A 134 1.29 9.84 -5.48
CA ILE A 134 1.75 9.96 -4.09
C ILE A 134 1.66 11.42 -3.63
N PRO A 135 0.86 11.74 -2.60
CA PRO A 135 0.73 13.10 -2.08
C PRO A 135 2.06 13.64 -1.53
N ASN A 136 2.34 14.93 -1.74
CA ASN A 136 3.59 15.56 -1.27
C ASN A 136 3.87 15.40 0.24
N LYS A 137 2.82 15.27 1.05
CA LYS A 137 2.92 14.99 2.50
C LYS A 137 3.46 13.59 2.82
N ASN A 138 3.32 12.65 1.89
CA ASN A 138 3.75 11.25 1.98
C ASN A 138 4.96 10.95 1.08
N TYR A 139 5.45 11.92 0.31
CA TYR A 139 6.53 11.71 -0.64
C TYR A 139 7.93 12.01 -0.06
N PHE A 140 8.91 11.19 -0.44
CA PHE A 140 10.33 11.43 -0.26
C PHE A 140 11.11 11.05 -1.53
N SER A 141 12.24 11.72 -1.75
CA SER A 141 13.14 11.42 -2.85
C SER A 141 14.58 11.71 -2.49
N TYR A 142 15.48 11.07 -3.22
CA TYR A 142 16.90 11.38 -3.16
C TYR A 142 17.55 11.12 -4.52
N LYS A 143 18.76 11.66 -4.68
CA LYS A 143 19.57 11.50 -5.89
C LYS A 143 20.74 10.59 -5.54
N ASP A 144 21.01 9.58 -6.37
CA ASP A 144 22.14 8.67 -6.15
C ASP A 144 23.46 9.23 -6.69
N SER A 145 24.53 8.45 -6.57
CA SER A 145 25.87 8.82 -7.04
C SER A 145 25.96 8.97 -8.57
N ASN A 146 25.01 8.40 -9.30
CA ASN A 146 24.94 8.41 -10.76
C ASN A 146 23.97 9.48 -11.27
N ASP A 147 23.55 10.41 -10.42
CA ASP A 147 22.64 11.51 -10.74
C ASP A 147 21.21 11.06 -11.09
N PHE A 148 20.83 9.82 -10.76
CA PHE A 148 19.44 9.35 -10.88
C PHE A 148 18.63 9.75 -9.66
N THR A 149 17.39 10.19 -9.87
CA THR A 149 16.48 10.60 -8.80
C THR A 149 15.44 9.52 -8.56
N TRP A 150 15.36 9.05 -7.32
CA TRP A 150 14.44 7.99 -6.92
C TRP A 150 13.37 8.56 -5.99
N GLY A 151 12.11 8.25 -6.29
CA GLY A 151 10.93 8.70 -5.54
C GLY A 151 10.28 7.55 -4.79
N PHE A 152 9.80 7.83 -3.57
CA PHE A 152 9.22 6.83 -2.68
C PHE A 152 8.06 7.42 -1.87
N ASP A 153 7.12 6.57 -1.47
CA ASP A 153 6.30 6.86 -0.30
C ASP A 153 7.20 6.80 0.96
N ILE A 154 6.95 7.68 1.93
CA ILE A 154 7.68 7.70 3.20
C ILE A 154 7.53 6.38 3.95
N ILE A 155 6.37 5.74 3.89
CA ILE A 155 6.14 4.43 4.51
C ILE A 155 7.12 3.42 3.92
N THR A 156 7.22 3.40 2.60
CA THR A 156 8.12 2.54 1.85
C THR A 156 9.58 2.77 2.21
N PHE A 157 10.03 4.04 2.17
CA PHE A 157 11.41 4.37 2.50
C PHE A 157 11.74 4.07 3.97
N LYS A 158 10.77 4.19 4.88
CA LYS A 158 10.93 3.82 6.29
C LYS A 158 11.18 2.32 6.44
N GLU A 159 10.39 1.46 5.79
CA GLU A 159 10.58 0.01 5.85
C GLU A 159 11.90 -0.41 5.18
N LEU A 160 12.31 0.27 4.12
CA LEU A 160 13.59 0.05 3.45
C LEU A 160 14.79 0.25 4.42
N LEU A 161 14.79 1.37 5.16
CA LEU A 161 15.83 1.65 6.15
C LEU A 161 15.79 0.68 7.34
N LYS A 162 14.59 0.28 7.78
CA LYS A 162 14.42 -0.66 8.89
C LYS A 162 15.00 -2.03 8.59
N ASN A 163 14.91 -2.49 7.34
CA ASN A 163 15.46 -3.76 6.89
C ASN A 163 16.92 -3.67 6.40
N ASN A 164 17.57 -2.50 6.58
CA ASN A 164 18.93 -2.20 6.13
C ASN A 164 19.18 -2.57 4.65
N GLN A 165 18.20 -2.30 3.80
CA GLN A 165 18.29 -2.58 2.36
C GLN A 165 18.82 -1.36 1.60
N GLY A 166 19.56 -1.63 0.51
CA GLY A 166 19.87 -0.63 -0.50
C GLY A 166 18.63 -0.22 -1.30
N ASN A 167 18.82 0.63 -2.30
CA ASN A 167 17.72 1.01 -3.18
C ASN A 167 17.26 -0.18 -4.03
N PRO A 168 15.97 -0.50 -4.06
CA PRO A 168 15.45 -1.69 -4.75
C PRO A 168 15.57 -1.65 -6.27
N TYR A 169 15.72 -0.46 -6.87
CA TYR A 169 15.80 -0.30 -8.33
C TYR A 169 17.21 -0.48 -8.89
N ASN A 170 18.23 -0.15 -8.11
CA ASN A 170 19.63 -0.18 -8.55
C ASN A 170 20.56 -0.95 -7.60
N THR A 171 20.03 -1.48 -6.49
CA THR A 171 20.74 -2.22 -5.42
C THR A 171 21.83 -1.44 -4.68
N GLN A 172 21.99 -0.15 -4.97
CA GLN A 172 23.04 0.66 -4.35
C GLN A 172 22.70 0.98 -2.90
N GLU A 173 23.72 1.08 -2.06
CA GLU A 173 23.54 1.56 -0.70
C GLU A 173 23.05 3.00 -0.67
N ILE A 174 22.17 3.29 0.28
CA ILE A 174 21.68 4.64 0.53
C ILE A 174 22.70 5.36 1.42
N ASP A 175 23.16 6.52 0.97
CA ASP A 175 24.17 7.31 1.68
C ASP A 175 23.69 7.82 3.05
N LEU A 176 24.65 8.09 3.93
CA LEU A 176 24.38 8.50 5.31
C LEU A 176 23.65 9.85 5.40
N GLU A 177 23.89 10.78 4.46
CA GLU A 177 23.24 12.09 4.46
C GLU A 177 21.75 11.94 4.13
N THR A 178 21.43 11.15 3.10
CA THR A 178 20.05 10.81 2.73
C THR A 178 19.33 10.11 3.86
N LYS A 179 19.97 9.12 4.50
CA LYS A 179 19.42 8.44 5.69
C LYS A 179 19.13 9.43 6.81
N ALA A 180 20.10 10.28 7.17
CA ALA A 180 19.95 11.28 8.24
C ALA A 180 18.86 12.31 7.92
N ARG A 181 18.78 12.77 6.66
CA ARG A 181 17.74 13.69 6.17
C ARG A 181 16.36 13.07 6.31
N PHE A 182 16.21 11.82 5.88
CA PHE A 182 14.95 11.10 5.99
C PHE A 182 14.54 10.89 7.45
N LEU A 183 15.45 10.48 8.33
CA LEU A 183 15.13 10.28 9.76
C LEU A 183 14.65 11.57 10.43
N LYS A 184 15.26 12.72 10.10
CA LYS A 184 14.79 14.04 10.56
C LYS A 184 13.38 14.35 10.05
N LEU A 185 13.11 14.08 8.77
CA LEU A 185 11.77 14.26 8.20
C LEU A 185 10.75 13.35 8.90
N LEU A 186 11.09 12.09 9.12
CA LEU A 186 10.23 11.10 9.74
C LEU A 186 9.87 11.51 11.17
N TYR A 187 10.84 11.96 11.97
CA TYR A 187 10.62 12.48 13.32
C TYR A 187 9.59 13.63 13.34
N LEU A 188 9.72 14.58 12.42
CA LEU A 188 8.77 15.71 12.32
C LEU A 188 7.35 15.26 11.96
N ILE A 189 7.22 14.29 11.06
CA ILE A 189 5.91 13.76 10.65
C ILE A 189 5.28 12.97 11.80
N GLN A 190 6.07 12.14 12.50
CA GLN A 190 5.61 11.30 13.58
C GLN A 190 5.10 12.08 14.80
N ASN A 191 5.54 13.33 14.97
CA ASN A 191 4.96 14.24 15.96
C ASN A 191 3.50 14.64 15.67
N THR A 192 3.01 14.40 14.44
CA THR A 192 1.65 14.80 14.02
C THR A 192 0.76 13.63 13.61
N ARG A 193 1.35 12.54 13.11
CA ARG A 193 0.60 11.35 12.66
C ARG A 193 1.46 10.09 12.71
N LYS A 194 0.83 8.94 12.83
CA LYS A 194 1.51 7.65 12.65
C LYS A 194 1.93 7.47 11.18
N VAL A 195 3.09 6.85 10.96
CA VAL A 195 3.62 6.48 9.64
C VAL A 195 3.98 5.01 9.70
N GLU A 196 3.02 4.16 9.34
CA GLU A 196 3.16 2.71 9.34
C GLU A 196 2.37 2.14 8.18
N MET A 197 2.82 1.00 7.68
CA MET A 197 2.05 0.19 6.75
C MET A 197 0.74 -0.22 7.41
N GLU A 198 -0.39 0.03 6.74
CA GLU A 198 -1.64 -0.59 7.12
C GLU A 198 -1.53 -2.07 6.80
N LYS A 199 -1.41 -2.91 7.83
CA LYS A 199 -1.53 -4.35 7.66
C LYS A 199 -2.98 -4.64 7.38
N ALA A 200 -3.27 -5.29 6.25
CA ALA A 200 -4.61 -5.81 6.00
C ALA A 200 -5.02 -6.71 7.18
N VAL A 201 -6.05 -6.31 7.91
CA VAL A 201 -6.59 -7.12 9.00
C VAL A 201 -7.54 -8.10 8.37
N ILE A 202 -7.12 -9.37 8.34
CA ILE A 202 -7.99 -10.46 7.92
C ILE A 202 -9.00 -10.68 9.04
N THR A 203 -10.28 -10.47 8.72
CA THR A 203 -11.39 -10.61 9.67
C THR A 203 -12.24 -11.84 9.38
N ASP A 204 -12.17 -12.36 8.16
CA ASP A 204 -12.93 -13.55 7.76
C ASP A 204 -12.46 -14.80 8.54
N PRO A 205 -13.35 -15.48 9.27
CA PRO A 205 -12.97 -16.65 10.07
C PRO A 205 -12.36 -17.80 9.26
N PHE A 206 -12.78 -17.97 8.00
CA PHE A 206 -12.24 -19.01 7.13
C PHE A 206 -10.82 -18.68 6.68
N GLN A 207 -10.55 -17.44 6.25
CA GLN A 207 -9.20 -16.97 5.96
C GLN A 207 -8.27 -17.04 7.17
N LEU A 208 -8.76 -16.69 8.38
CA LEU A 208 -7.99 -16.83 9.62
C LEU A 208 -7.60 -18.29 9.90
N MET A 209 -8.54 -19.23 9.71
CA MET A 209 -8.29 -20.66 9.85
C MET A 209 -7.25 -21.15 8.83
N GLN A 210 -7.37 -20.74 7.55
CA GLN A 210 -6.39 -21.07 6.51
C GLN A 210 -4.99 -20.55 6.85
N GLN A 211 -4.86 -19.30 7.30
CA GLN A 211 -3.57 -18.75 7.72
C GLN A 211 -2.95 -19.52 8.88
N LYS A 212 -3.79 -19.99 9.83
CA LYS A 212 -3.33 -20.83 10.93
C LYS A 212 -2.87 -22.19 10.42
N CYS A 213 -3.59 -22.80 9.48
CA CYS A 213 -3.19 -24.04 8.83
C CYS A 213 -1.82 -23.90 8.16
N ILE A 214 -1.63 -22.85 7.36
CA ILE A 214 -0.35 -22.56 6.70
C ILE A 214 0.79 -22.46 7.72
N LYS A 215 0.60 -21.72 8.82
CA LYS A 215 1.62 -21.57 9.86
C LYS A 215 2.00 -22.89 10.53
N VAL A 216 1.01 -23.74 10.82
CA VAL A 216 1.25 -25.05 11.44
C VAL A 216 1.98 -25.97 10.46
N PHE A 217 1.58 -25.99 9.19
CA PHE A 217 2.19 -26.84 8.16
C PHE A 217 3.60 -26.36 7.82
N GLN A 218 3.86 -25.05 7.79
CA GLN A 218 5.23 -24.50 7.69
C GLN A 218 6.14 -24.98 8.82
N LYS A 219 5.65 -25.04 10.06
CA LYS A 219 6.43 -25.61 11.17
C LYS A 219 6.72 -27.10 10.97
N MET A 220 5.82 -27.84 10.32
CA MET A 220 6.06 -29.25 9.97
C MET A 220 7.09 -29.39 8.85
N ASP A 221 7.02 -28.52 7.84
CA ASP A 221 8.01 -28.47 6.76
C ASP A 221 9.41 -28.13 7.29
N ASP A 222 9.52 -27.20 8.26
CA ASP A 222 10.76 -26.88 8.98
C ASP A 222 11.31 -28.07 9.79
N LEU A 223 10.46 -29.05 10.13
CA LEU A 223 10.82 -30.32 10.76
C LEU A 223 11.12 -31.42 9.71
N GLU A 224 11.38 -31.03 8.46
CA GLU A 224 11.74 -31.89 7.33
C GLU A 224 10.63 -32.90 6.97
N GLN A 225 9.37 -32.56 7.27
CA GLN A 225 8.22 -33.34 6.84
C GLN A 225 7.62 -32.77 5.56
N TYR A 226 7.22 -33.62 4.63
CA TYR A 226 6.49 -33.17 3.45
C TYR A 226 5.02 -32.96 3.78
N THR A 227 4.51 -31.74 3.63
CA THR A 227 3.12 -31.41 3.92
C THR A 227 2.45 -30.61 2.81
N GLN A 228 1.11 -30.67 2.73
CA GLN A 228 0.27 -29.84 1.85
C GLN A 228 -0.99 -29.41 2.62
N CYS A 229 -1.28 -28.10 2.65
CA CYS A 229 -2.38 -27.56 3.46
C CYS A 229 -3.77 -28.05 3.00
N GLU A 230 -3.90 -28.42 1.73
CA GLU A 230 -5.09 -28.96 1.08
C GLU A 230 -5.56 -30.23 1.79
N TRP A 231 -4.61 -31.05 2.28
CA TRP A 231 -4.91 -32.28 3.01
C TRP A 231 -5.79 -32.07 4.24
N PHE A 232 -5.74 -30.88 4.83
CA PHE A 232 -6.56 -30.49 5.97
C PHE A 232 -7.70 -29.54 5.58
N THR A 233 -7.42 -28.52 4.76
CA THR A 233 -8.38 -27.45 4.45
C THR A 233 -9.57 -27.94 3.62
N GLU A 234 -9.38 -28.96 2.79
CA GLU A 234 -10.44 -29.56 1.96
C GLU A 234 -11.38 -30.46 2.76
N LEU A 235 -10.98 -30.91 3.97
CA LEU A 235 -11.77 -31.83 4.78
C LEU A 235 -13.13 -31.24 5.14
N ASN A 236 -14.20 -32.02 4.99
CA ASN A 236 -15.53 -31.66 5.45
C ASN A 236 -15.69 -31.89 6.97
N LEU A 237 -16.81 -31.43 7.54
CA LEU A 237 -17.04 -31.53 8.98
C LEU A 237 -17.00 -32.97 9.52
N PRO A 238 -17.66 -33.97 8.88
CA PRO A 238 -17.50 -35.38 9.25
C PRO A 238 -16.04 -35.86 9.27
N GLU A 239 -15.27 -35.52 8.24
CA GLU A 239 -13.86 -35.89 8.14
C GLU A 239 -13.00 -35.24 9.22
N LEU A 240 -13.26 -33.98 9.58
CA LEU A 240 -12.58 -33.32 10.71
C LEU A 240 -12.90 -34.00 12.04
N LYS A 241 -14.16 -34.44 12.24
CA LYS A 241 -14.54 -35.20 13.44
C LYS A 241 -13.81 -36.54 13.48
N GLU A 242 -13.66 -37.19 12.32
CA GLU A 242 -12.92 -38.44 12.23
C GLU A 242 -11.42 -38.21 12.46
N LEU A 243 -10.84 -37.16 11.90
CA LEU A 243 -9.44 -36.76 12.11
C LEU A 243 -9.14 -36.58 13.60
N TYR A 244 -10.03 -35.89 14.33
CA TYR A 244 -9.92 -35.74 15.78
C TYR A 244 -9.87 -37.08 16.50
N LYS A 245 -10.76 -38.03 16.15
CA LYS A 245 -10.76 -39.36 16.76
C LYS A 245 -9.47 -40.11 16.46
N GLN A 246 -9.00 -40.07 15.22
CA GLN A 246 -7.80 -40.79 14.81
C GLN A 246 -6.55 -40.26 15.53
N ILE A 247 -6.38 -38.94 15.63
CA ILE A 247 -5.22 -38.39 16.34
C ILE A 247 -5.34 -38.55 17.87
N LEU A 248 -6.55 -38.49 18.43
CA LEU A 248 -6.80 -38.79 19.84
C LEU A 248 -6.43 -40.24 20.15
N ASP A 249 -6.85 -41.17 19.31
CA ASP A 249 -6.56 -42.59 19.45
C ASP A 249 -5.06 -42.88 19.34
N ILE A 250 -4.37 -42.22 18.40
CA ILE A 250 -2.91 -42.27 18.30
C ILE A 250 -2.29 -41.80 19.62
N TRP A 251 -2.68 -40.63 20.13
CA TRP A 251 -2.07 -40.00 21.31
C TRP A 251 -2.33 -40.74 22.63
N ASP A 252 -3.56 -41.20 22.87
CA ASP A 252 -3.94 -41.83 24.14
C ASP A 252 -3.73 -43.34 24.17
N TYR A 253 -3.79 -44.02 23.01
CA TYR A 253 -3.77 -45.49 22.95
C TYR A 253 -2.62 -46.06 22.11
N ARG A 254 -2.51 -45.73 20.83
CA ARG A 254 -1.59 -46.47 19.92
C ARG A 254 -0.12 -46.29 20.26
N VAL A 255 0.28 -45.09 20.69
CA VAL A 255 1.70 -44.81 21.02
C VAL A 255 2.12 -45.30 22.41
N GLN A 256 1.18 -45.75 23.24
CA GLN A 256 1.41 -46.29 24.59
C GLN A 256 2.30 -45.40 25.48
N LEU A 257 2.14 -44.07 25.38
CA LEU A 257 2.92 -43.14 26.19
C LEU A 257 2.44 -43.16 27.65
N SER A 258 3.39 -43.28 28.58
CA SER A 258 3.11 -43.03 29.99
C SER A 258 2.79 -41.55 30.21
N GLU A 259 2.10 -41.23 31.31
CA GLU A 259 1.77 -39.83 31.64
C GLU A 259 3.02 -38.94 31.80
N SER A 260 4.15 -39.51 32.22
CA SER A 260 5.44 -38.78 32.27
C SER A 260 6.08 -38.60 30.89
N ASP A 261 5.85 -39.52 29.95
CA ASP A 261 6.34 -39.40 28.58
C ASP A 261 5.54 -38.36 27.77
N LYS A 262 4.24 -38.20 28.03
CA LYS A 262 3.41 -37.16 27.40
C LYS A 262 3.99 -35.75 27.60
N LEU A 263 4.66 -35.50 28.74
CA LEU A 263 5.36 -34.24 29.04
C LEU A 263 6.59 -33.97 28.15
N LYS A 264 7.06 -34.96 27.38
CA LYS A 264 8.13 -34.75 26.39
C LYS A 264 7.63 -34.03 25.15
N TYR A 265 6.37 -34.26 24.78
CA TYR A 265 5.76 -33.75 23.56
C TYR A 265 4.93 -32.49 23.77
N VAL A 266 4.31 -32.35 24.95
CA VAL A 266 3.39 -31.24 25.28
C VAL A 266 3.67 -30.77 26.70
N THR A 267 3.73 -29.46 26.93
CA THR A 267 4.18 -28.83 28.18
C THR A 267 3.44 -29.31 29.43
N ASN A 268 2.12 -29.54 29.32
CA ASN A 268 1.26 -30.00 30.41
C ASN A 268 0.84 -31.48 30.27
N GLY A 269 1.35 -32.18 29.26
CA GLY A 269 0.98 -33.57 28.95
C GLY A 269 -0.47 -33.79 28.49
N LYS A 270 -1.27 -32.71 28.42
CA LYS A 270 -2.69 -32.74 28.07
C LYS A 270 -2.90 -32.06 26.73
N LEU A 271 -3.10 -32.87 25.70
CA LEU A 271 -3.34 -32.39 24.34
C LEU A 271 -4.83 -32.23 24.07
N PHE A 272 -5.57 -33.35 24.11
CA PHE A 272 -6.99 -33.41 23.81
C PHE A 272 -7.82 -33.39 25.10
N THR A 273 -8.46 -32.25 25.38
CA THR A 273 -9.31 -32.08 26.57
C THR A 273 -10.79 -32.36 26.31
N GLU A 274 -11.21 -32.28 25.04
CA GLU A 274 -12.61 -32.52 24.65
C GLU A 274 -12.83 -34.01 24.35
N GLY A 275 -13.85 -34.61 24.99
CA GLY A 275 -14.25 -35.98 24.68
C GLY A 275 -14.92 -36.09 23.31
N VAL A 276 -14.84 -37.26 22.67
CA VAL A 276 -15.41 -37.53 21.33
C VAL A 276 -16.91 -37.18 21.23
N SER A 277 -17.68 -37.38 22.31
CA SER A 277 -19.10 -37.01 22.36
C SER A 277 -19.32 -35.50 22.19
N MET A 278 -18.43 -34.65 22.71
CA MET A 278 -18.50 -33.20 22.52
C MET A 278 -18.15 -32.81 21.08
N ILE A 279 -17.10 -33.43 20.52
CA ILE A 279 -16.67 -33.20 19.14
C ILE A 279 -17.78 -33.55 18.14
N ASN A 280 -18.52 -34.63 18.39
CA ASN A 280 -19.64 -35.02 17.55
C ASN A 280 -20.77 -33.97 17.50
N LYS A 281 -20.89 -33.12 18.53
CA LYS A 281 -21.89 -32.03 18.60
C LYS A 281 -21.50 -30.78 17.83
N TYR A 282 -20.24 -30.62 17.39
CA TYR A 282 -19.85 -29.47 16.57
C TYR A 282 -20.61 -29.46 15.25
N THR A 283 -21.17 -28.30 14.90
CA THR A 283 -21.84 -28.03 13.62
C THR A 283 -21.05 -27.06 12.73
N ASP A 284 -20.12 -26.30 13.33
CA ASP A 284 -19.29 -25.31 12.65
C ASP A 284 -17.92 -25.91 12.27
N LYS A 285 -17.67 -26.04 10.97
CA LYS A 285 -16.41 -26.55 10.40
C LYS A 285 -15.20 -25.73 10.88
N ASN A 286 -15.30 -24.40 10.89
CA ASN A 286 -14.18 -23.52 11.19
C ASN A 286 -13.80 -23.58 12.67
N LYS A 287 -14.77 -23.73 13.58
CA LYS A 287 -14.48 -23.90 15.01
C LYS A 287 -13.76 -25.21 15.29
N LEU A 288 -14.24 -26.31 14.73
CA LEU A 288 -13.59 -27.62 14.91
C LEU A 288 -12.20 -27.65 14.26
N ALA A 289 -12.06 -27.07 13.07
CA ALA A 289 -10.78 -26.95 12.39
C ALA A 289 -9.77 -26.14 13.23
N ASN A 290 -10.20 -25.02 13.82
CA ASN A 290 -9.33 -24.21 14.67
C ASN A 290 -8.87 -24.95 15.93
N LEU A 291 -9.76 -25.71 16.58
CA LEU A 291 -9.44 -26.55 17.73
C LEU A 291 -8.38 -27.60 17.37
N LEU A 292 -8.55 -28.29 16.23
CA LEU A 292 -7.57 -29.25 15.72
C LEU A 292 -6.22 -28.59 15.43
N LEU A 293 -6.23 -27.43 14.78
CA LEU A 293 -5.01 -26.67 14.49
C LEU A 293 -4.32 -26.17 15.76
N ASP A 294 -5.05 -25.84 16.83
CA ASP A 294 -4.44 -25.54 18.14
C ASP A 294 -3.70 -26.77 18.68
N ASN A 295 -4.32 -27.94 18.64
CA ASN A 295 -3.66 -29.17 19.08
C ASN A 295 -2.44 -29.51 18.22
N PHE A 296 -2.54 -29.33 16.90
CA PHE A 296 -1.43 -29.58 15.98
C PHE A 296 -0.27 -28.62 16.24
N ASP A 297 -0.56 -27.32 16.43
CA ASP A 297 0.46 -26.31 16.72
C ASP A 297 1.25 -26.66 17.99
N ARG A 298 0.56 -27.16 19.02
CA ARG A 298 1.18 -27.58 20.27
C ARG A 298 2.11 -28.77 20.06
N LEU A 299 1.69 -29.81 19.33
CA LEU A 299 2.52 -30.99 19.03
C LEU A 299 3.83 -30.63 18.32
N VAL A 300 3.78 -29.69 17.38
CA VAL A 300 4.96 -29.32 16.57
C VAL A 300 5.80 -28.23 17.22
N SER A 301 5.32 -27.58 18.29
CA SER A 301 6.00 -26.44 18.93
C SER A 301 6.50 -26.74 20.34
N GLU A 302 5.74 -27.46 21.16
CA GLU A 302 5.96 -27.62 22.61
C GLU A 302 6.94 -28.74 22.99
N GLY A 303 7.28 -29.64 22.05
CA GLY A 303 8.21 -30.75 22.31
C GLY A 303 9.57 -30.30 22.83
N LYS A 304 10.18 -31.09 23.74
CA LYS A 304 11.46 -30.75 24.39
C LYS A 304 12.63 -30.71 23.43
N THR A 305 12.68 -31.65 22.48
CA THR A 305 13.72 -31.74 21.46
C THR A 305 13.14 -31.58 20.05
N LYS A 306 14.00 -31.35 19.04
CA LYS A 306 13.57 -31.36 17.63
C LYS A 306 12.94 -32.71 17.26
N GLN A 307 13.51 -33.82 17.74
CA GLN A 307 12.98 -35.16 17.50
C GLN A 307 11.58 -35.36 18.08
N ASP A 308 11.30 -34.87 19.29
CA ASP A 308 9.96 -34.96 19.89
C ASP A 308 8.93 -34.22 19.02
N LYS A 309 9.29 -33.03 18.51
CA LYS A 309 8.44 -32.25 17.60
C LYS A 309 8.23 -32.95 16.26
N THR A 310 9.28 -33.55 15.69
CA THR A 310 9.19 -34.35 14.47
C THR A 310 8.26 -35.54 14.65
N THR A 311 8.34 -36.24 15.77
CA THR A 311 7.40 -37.32 16.11
C THR A 311 5.96 -36.81 16.24
N GLY A 312 5.75 -35.65 16.86
CA GLY A 312 4.44 -34.98 16.89
C GLY A 312 3.89 -34.67 15.49
N ALA A 313 4.74 -34.18 14.58
CA ALA A 313 4.38 -33.95 13.18
C ALA A 313 4.02 -35.26 12.46
N LEU A 314 4.76 -36.35 12.72
CA LEU A 314 4.46 -37.67 12.16
C LEU A 314 3.11 -38.19 12.62
N TRP A 315 2.72 -38.01 13.88
CA TRP A 315 1.39 -38.41 14.35
C TRP A 315 0.26 -37.63 13.67
N ILE A 316 0.45 -36.33 13.45
CA ILE A 316 -0.48 -35.51 12.69
C ILE A 316 -0.62 -36.06 11.26
N LEU A 317 0.50 -36.31 10.57
CA LEU A 317 0.48 -36.84 9.21
C LEU A 317 -0.14 -38.23 9.13
N SER A 318 0.21 -39.14 10.06
CA SER A 318 -0.44 -40.45 10.18
C SER A 318 -1.95 -40.32 10.27
N SER A 319 -2.45 -39.45 11.15
CA SER A 319 -3.90 -39.23 11.29
C SER A 319 -4.53 -38.63 10.02
N LEU A 320 -3.82 -37.73 9.32
CA LEU A 320 -4.28 -37.15 8.06
C LEU A 320 -4.38 -38.20 6.95
N THR A 321 -3.42 -39.13 6.84
CA THR A 321 -3.47 -40.19 5.81
C THR A 321 -4.66 -41.15 5.98
N LEU A 322 -5.21 -41.25 7.20
CA LEU A 322 -6.38 -42.07 7.47
C LEU A 322 -7.66 -41.43 6.92
N VAL A 323 -7.76 -40.10 6.90
CA VAL A 323 -8.98 -39.37 6.50
C VAL A 323 -8.90 -38.69 5.13
N SER A 324 -7.70 -38.27 4.70
CA SER A 324 -7.48 -37.51 3.47
C SER A 324 -6.86 -38.41 2.41
N LEU A 325 -7.59 -38.63 1.31
CA LEU A 325 -7.11 -39.45 0.20
C LEU A 325 -5.82 -38.89 -0.45
N PRO A 326 -5.71 -37.57 -0.75
CA PRO A 326 -4.48 -37.01 -1.28
C PRO A 326 -3.28 -37.18 -0.35
N ALA A 327 -3.48 -37.07 0.97
CA ALA A 327 -2.42 -37.29 1.95
C ALA A 327 -1.97 -38.76 1.97
N ARG A 328 -2.93 -39.69 1.86
CA ARG A 328 -2.67 -41.13 1.79
C ARG A 328 -1.83 -41.50 0.59
N ASP A 329 -2.17 -40.97 -0.57
CA ASP A 329 -1.47 -41.27 -1.83
C ASP A 329 -0.04 -40.69 -1.82
N ALA A 330 0.15 -39.52 -1.19
CA ALA A 330 1.46 -38.90 -1.04
C ALA A 330 2.35 -39.59 0.01
N LEU A 331 1.76 -40.14 1.08
CA LEU A 331 2.47 -40.73 2.22
C LEU A 331 1.95 -42.16 2.54
N PRO A 332 2.04 -43.12 1.60
CA PRO A 332 1.46 -44.45 1.77
C PRO A 332 2.12 -45.25 2.90
N TRP A 333 3.40 -45.02 3.17
CA TRP A 333 4.14 -45.66 4.26
C TRP A 333 3.62 -45.24 5.65
N LEU A 334 3.18 -43.98 5.80
CA LEU A 334 2.55 -43.48 7.03
C LEU A 334 1.17 -44.08 7.21
N PHE A 335 0.38 -44.17 6.13
CA PHE A 335 -0.91 -44.84 6.16
C PHE A 335 -0.79 -46.31 6.56
N GLN A 336 0.18 -47.02 5.99
CA GLN A 336 0.44 -48.41 6.34
C GLN A 336 0.83 -48.53 7.81
N SER A 337 1.77 -47.71 8.29
CA SER A 337 2.17 -47.70 9.70
C SER A 337 0.99 -47.42 10.64
N ALA A 338 0.15 -46.44 10.29
CA ALA A 338 -1.00 -46.05 11.10
C ALA A 338 -2.05 -47.18 11.21
N ASN A 339 -2.22 -48.02 10.18
CA ASN A 339 -3.16 -49.14 10.18
C ASN A 339 -2.65 -50.43 10.82
N VAL A 340 -1.38 -50.51 11.20
CA VAL A 340 -0.74 -51.76 11.66
C VAL A 340 -0.84 -51.96 13.19
N TYR A 341 -1.56 -51.10 13.91
CA TYR A 341 -1.70 -51.15 15.36
C TYR A 341 -3.11 -51.54 15.83
#